data_AF-A0A2R4G5J6-F1
#
_entry.id   AF-A0A2R4G5J6-F1
#
_cell.length_a   1.000
_cell.length_b   1.000
_cell.length_c   1.000
_cell.angle_alpha   90.00
_cell.angle_beta   90.00
_cell.angle_gamma   90.00
#
_symmetry.space_group_name_H-M   'P 1'
#
loop_
_entity.id
_entity.type
_entity.pdbx_description
1 polymer ?
#
loop_
_entity_poly.entity_id
_entity_poly.type
_entity_poly.pdbx_seq_one_letter_code
_entity_poly.pdbx_strand_id
1 'polypeptide(L)' 'MENVTETRIQYSEGFRKTALERDRRGDSPAVIFREAGLDSAVIGYKRIERCMSRWRARDRETREGKENDTMEDGR' A
#
# COMPACT_ATOMS: atom_id res chain seq x y z
N MET A 1 2.79 18.82 11.69
CA MET A 1 4.25 18.66 11.61
C MET A 1 4.51 17.36 10.86
N GLU A 2 4.65 17.42 9.54
CA GLU A 2 4.84 16.24 8.70
C GLU A 2 6.33 15.88 8.73
N ASN A 3 6.66 14.86 9.52
CA ASN A 3 8.03 14.38 9.67
C ASN A 3 8.44 13.60 8.40
N VAL A 4 8.94 14.31 7.40
CA VAL A 4 9.63 13.71 6.26
C VAL A 4 11.08 13.46 6.68
N THR A 5 11.36 12.29 7.24
CA THR A 5 12.74 11.84 7.41
C THR A 5 13.28 11.42 6.03
N GLU A 6 14.49 11.87 5.67
CA GLU A 6 15.17 11.66 4.36
C GLU A 6 15.25 10.19 3.90
N THR A 7 14.93 9.24 4.79
CA THR A 7 14.91 7.79 4.54
C THR A 7 13.53 7.20 4.29
N ARG A 8 12.44 7.97 4.43
CA ARG A 8 11.07 7.46 4.42
C ARG A 8 10.23 8.06 3.28
N ILE A 9 10.09 7.28 2.21
CA ILE A 9 9.18 7.58 1.11
C ILE A 9 7.74 7.39 1.61
N GLN A 10 6.94 8.45 1.55
CA GLN A 10 5.50 8.41 1.81
C GLN A 10 4.76 8.31 0.48
N TYR A 11 3.84 7.35 0.40
CA TYR A 11 2.99 7.16 -0.77
C TYR A 11 1.60 7.71 -0.45
N SER A 12 1.01 8.43 -1.40
CA SER A 12 -0.37 8.90 -1.25
C SER A 12 -1.33 7.72 -1.16
N GLU A 13 -2.44 7.88 -0.42
CA GLU A 13 -3.46 6.85 -0.32
C GLU A 13 -4.09 6.52 -1.67
N GLY A 14 -4.21 7.52 -2.55
CA GLY A 14 -4.66 7.33 -3.93
C GLY A 14 -3.76 6.39 -4.71
N PHE A 15 -2.44 6.61 -4.65
CA PHE A 15 -1.47 5.73 -5.31
C PHE A 15 -1.52 4.30 -4.75
N ARG A 16 -1.61 4.16 -3.42
CA ARG A 16 -1.74 2.84 -2.77
C ARG A 16 -2.98 2.09 -3.27
N LYS A 17 -4.15 2.75 -3.38
CA LYS A 17 -5.38 2.13 -3.87
C LYS A 17 -5.25 1.68 -5.33
N THR A 18 -4.74 2.54 -6.19
CA THR A 18 -4.51 2.20 -7.61
C THR A 18 -3.52 1.05 -7.76
N ALA A 19 -2.45 1.05 -6.97
CA ALA A 19 -1.46 -0.02 -6.98
C ALA A 19 -2.06 -1.35 -6.54
N LEU A 20 -2.85 -1.36 -5.45
CA LEU A 20 -3.56 -2.57 -5.00
C LEU A 20 -4.60 -3.06 -6.00
N GLU A 21 -5.29 -2.17 -6.70
CA GLU A 21 -6.28 -2.57 -7.73
C GLU A 21 -5.61 -3.27 -8.91
N ARG A 22 -4.52 -2.70 -9.44
CA ARG A 22 -3.75 -3.28 -10.54
C ARG A 22 -3.07 -4.59 -10.15
N ASP A 23 -2.57 -4.65 -8.92
CA ASP A 23 -2.03 -5.87 -8.34
C ASP A 23 -3.05 -7.02 -8.31
N ARG A 24 -4.33 -6.71 -7.98
CA ARG A 24 -5.42 -7.69 -8.06
C ARG A 24 -5.77 -8.09 -9.49
N ARG A 25 -5.48 -7.24 -10.48
CA ARG A 25 -5.62 -7.57 -11.91
C ARG A 25 -4.48 -8.44 -12.43
N GLY A 26 -3.43 -8.67 -11.62
CA GLY A 26 -2.26 -9.45 -11.99
C GLY A 26 -1.10 -8.62 -12.57
N ASP A 27 -1.19 -7.29 -12.52
CA ASP A 27 -0.09 -6.44 -12.95
C ASP A 27 1.10 -6.57 -12.01
N SER A 28 2.31 -6.60 -12.58
CA SER A 28 3.53 -6.66 -11.79
C SER A 28 3.75 -5.34 -11.03
N PRO A 29 4.03 -5.37 -9.72
CA PRO A 29 4.36 -4.20 -8.91
C PRO A 29 5.37 -3.25 -9.53
N ALA A 30 6.43 -3.78 -10.16
CA ALA A 30 7.46 -2.97 -10.80
C ALA A 30 6.90 -2.11 -11.95
N VAL A 31 5.92 -2.61 -12.72
CA VAL A 31 5.31 -1.87 -13.83
C VAL A 31 4.45 -0.71 -13.30
N ILE A 32 3.64 -0.99 -12.27
CA ILE A 32 2.78 0.01 -11.62
C ILE A 32 3.63 1.19 -11.09
N PHE A 33 4.74 0.87 -10.44
CA PHE A 33 5.64 1.87 -9.86
C PHE A 33 6.42 2.62 -10.95
N ARG A 34 6.86 1.93 -12.01
CA ARG A 34 7.50 2.56 -13.17
C ARG A 34 6.59 3.57 -13.87
N GLU A 35 5.32 3.25 -14.07
CA GLU A 35 4.36 4.19 -14.69
C GLU A 35 4.10 5.43 -13.84
N ALA A 36 4.28 5.33 -12.52
CA ALA A 36 4.23 6.47 -11.61
C ALA A 36 5.55 7.25 -11.49
N GLY A 37 6.58 6.90 -12.29
CA GLY A 37 7.91 7.51 -12.24
C GLY A 37 8.77 7.04 -11.06
N LEU A 38 8.33 6.01 -10.34
CA LEU A 38 8.98 5.45 -9.15
C LEU A 38 9.68 4.13 -9.51
N ASP A 39 10.48 4.16 -10.57
CA ASP A 39 11.09 2.96 -11.12
C ASP A 39 11.93 2.19 -10.08
N SER A 40 12.04 0.88 -10.29
CA SER A 40 12.93 0.00 -9.54
C SER A 40 14.39 0.50 -9.47
N ALA A 41 14.86 1.28 -10.43
CA ALA A 41 16.18 1.92 -10.42
C ALA A 41 16.28 3.06 -9.38
N VAL A 42 15.16 3.72 -9.05
CA VAL A 42 15.11 4.85 -8.09
C VAL A 42 14.87 4.34 -6.68
N ILE A 43 13.90 3.45 -6.49
CA ILE A 43 13.48 2.99 -5.15
C ILE A 43 14.08 1.63 -4.79
N GLY A 44 14.46 0.83 -5.78
CA GLY A 44 14.92 -0.54 -5.59
C GLY A 44 13.78 -1.55 -5.68
N TYR A 45 13.97 -2.56 -6.54
CA TYR A 45 12.99 -3.64 -6.77
C TYR A 45 12.50 -4.29 -5.46
N LYS A 46 13.41 -4.65 -4.55
CA LYS A 46 13.07 -5.28 -3.26
C LYS A 46 12.21 -4.38 -2.37
N ARG A 47 12.34 -3.06 -2.47
CA ARG A 47 11.49 -2.12 -1.70
C ARG A 47 10.06 -2.10 -2.24
N ILE A 48 9.90 -2.12 -3.56
CA ILE A 48 8.58 -2.21 -4.23
C ILE A 48 7.84 -3.47 -3.78
N GLU A 49 8.50 -4.62 -3.86
CA GLU A 49 7.95 -5.91 -3.42
C GLU A 49 7.52 -5.89 -1.95
N ARG A 50 8.38 -5.36 -1.06
CA ARG A 50 8.08 -5.27 0.39
C ARG A 50 6.93 -4.30 0.66
N CYS A 51 6.85 -3.18 -0.05
CA CYS A 51 5.76 -2.22 0.07
C CYS A 51 4.43 -2.85 -0.34
N MET A 52 4.38 -3.54 -1.48
CA MET A 52 3.18 -4.23 -1.94
C MET A 52 2.75 -5.33 -0.99
N SER A 53 3.67 -6.18 -0.52
CA SER A 53 3.36 -7.21 0.48
C SER A 53 2.72 -6.62 1.74
N ARG A 54 3.25 -5.51 2.26
CA ARG A 54 2.67 -4.81 3.43
C ARG A 54 1.29 -4.24 3.12
N TRP A 55 1.11 -3.65 1.95
CA TRP A 55 -0.18 -3.07 1.56
C TRP A 55 -1.26 -4.13 1.36
N ARG A 56 -0.91 -5.28 0.77
CA ARG A 56 -1.80 -6.44 0.65
C ARG A 56 -2.23 -6.96 2.02
N ALA A 57 -1.27 -7.12 2.95
CA ALA A 57 -1.58 -7.56 4.31
C ALA A 57 -2.53 -6.59 5.02
N ARG A 58 -2.28 -5.28 4.93
CA ARG A 58 -3.12 -4.25 5.55
C ARG A 58 -4.48 -4.09 4.86
N ASP A 59 -4.56 -4.28 3.55
CA ASP A 59 -5.83 -4.31 2.81
C ASP A 59 -6.70 -5.51 3.20
N ARG A 60 -6.06 -6.67 3.43
CA ARG A 60 -6.70 -7.87 3.97
C ARG A 60 -7.28 -7.62 5.36
N GLU A 61 -6.46 -7.09 6.28
CA GLU A 61 -6.86 -6.72 7.63
C GLU A 61 -7.99 -5.67 7.63
N THR A 62 -7.92 -4.65 6.77
CA THR A 62 -8.98 -3.61 6.67
C THR A 62 -10.31 -4.20 6.19
N ARG A 63 -10.27 -5.26 5.37
CA ARG A 63 -11.48 -5.96 4.91
C ARG A 63 -12.03 -6.90 5.99
N GLU A 64 -11.16 -7.63 6.68
CA GLU A 64 -11.51 -8.57 7.76
C GLU A 64 -11.95 -7.83 9.05
N GLY A 65 -11.47 -6.61 9.29
CA GLY A 65 -11.81 -5.79 10.45
C GLY A 65 -13.19 -5.14 10.40
N LYS A 66 -13.92 -5.20 9.28
CA LYS A 66 -15.30 -4.69 9.19
C LYS A 66 -16.34 -5.64 9.80
N GLU A 67 -15.93 -6.83 10.26
CA GLU A 67 -16.84 -7.83 10.84
C GLU A 67 -16.77 -7.93 12.37
N ASN A 68 -15.90 -7.14 13.04
CA ASN A 68 -15.72 -7.20 14.50
C ASN A 68 -16.05 -5.90 15.26
N ASP A 69 -16.54 -4.85 14.59
CA ASP A 69 -16.90 -3.55 15.21
C ASP A 69 -18.43 -3.35 15.25
N THR A 70 -19.16 -4.35 15.74
CA THR A 70 -20.54 -4.17 16.17
C THR A 70 -20.73 -4.92 17.47
N MET A 71 -20.25 -4.33 18.57
CA MET A 71 -20.84 -4.48 19.91
C MET A 71 -20.07 -3.58 20.89
N GLU A 72 -20.44 -2.32 20.97
CA GLU A 72 -20.36 -1.56 22.23
C GLU A 72 -21.44 -0.48 22.25
N ASP A 73 -22.67 -0.89 22.57
CA ASP A 73 -23.68 0.01 23.18
C ASP A 73 -24.29 -0.76 24.36
N GLY A 74 -24.03 -0.28 25.58
CA GLY A 74 -24.51 -0.96 26.78
C GLY A 74 -23.98 -0.40 28.09
N ARG A 75 -24.37 0.86 28.38
CA ARG A 75 -24.60 1.51 29.69
C ARG A 75 -23.78 1.09 30.92
#